data_AF-A0A3S0RRW9-F1
#
_entry.id   AF-A0A3S0RRW9-F1
#
_cell.length_a   1.000
_cell.length_b   1.000
_cell.length_c   1.000
_cell.angle_alpha   90.00
_cell.angle_beta   90.00
_cell.angle_gamma   90.00
#
_symmetry.space_group_name_H-M   'P 1'
#
loop_
_entity.id
_entity.type
_entity.pdbx_description
1 polymer ?
#
loop_
_entity_poly.entity_id
_entity_poly.type
_entity_poly.pdbx_seq_one_letter_code
_entity_poly.pdbx_strand_id
1 'polypeptide(L)' 'MEKFRVVVWCESCRGDDEGCFGGGNEVMQGAFESFEAAEQAGLHYCADLPYQYRIVHAGPV' A
#
# COMPACT_ATOMS: atom_id res chain seq x y z
N MET A 1 18.32 -3.34 4.18
CA MET A 1 17.50 -3.79 3.04
C MET A 1 16.40 -2.77 2.85
N GLU A 2 16.18 -2.32 1.62
CA GLU A 2 15.05 -1.44 1.32
C GLU A 2 13.76 -2.22 1.50
N LYS A 3 12.74 -1.57 2.07
CA LYS A 3 11.42 -2.17 2.18
C LYS A 3 10.39 -1.26 1.52
N PHE A 4 9.37 -1.87 0.95
CA PHE A 4 8.30 -1.21 0.21
C PHE A 4 6.99 -1.42 0.92
N ARG A 5 6.12 -0.43 0.88
CA ARG A 5 4.82 -0.49 1.52
C ARG A 5 3.76 -0.07 0.53
N VAL A 6 2.65 -0.81 0.51
CA VAL A 6 1.49 -0.45 -0.30
C VAL A 6 0.54 0.37 0.56
N VAL A 7 0.23 1.57 0.09
CA VAL A 7 -0.79 2.44 0.68
C VAL A 7 -2.00 2.42 -0.23
N VAL A 8 -3.16 2.09 0.33
CA VAL A 8 -4.42 1.97 -0.41
C VAL A 8 -5.40 3.05 0.04
N TRP A 9 -6.06 3.71 -0.90
CA TRP A 9 -7.11 4.68 -0.63
C TRP A 9 -8.29 4.55 -1.59
N CYS A 10 -9.42 5.07 -1.13
CA CYS A 10 -10.70 5.23 -1.78
C CYS A 10 -10.88 6.70 -2.11
N GLU A 11 -11.89 7.05 -2.92
CA GLU A 11 -12.13 8.44 -3.29
C GLU A 11 -12.31 9.38 -2.08
N SER A 12 -12.90 8.89 -0.99
CA SER A 12 -13.08 9.68 0.24
C SER A 12 -11.79 10.00 0.99
N CYS A 13 -10.75 9.16 0.86
CA CYS A 13 -9.43 9.42 1.46
C CYS A 13 -8.38 9.82 0.41
N ARG A 14 -8.83 10.27 -0.77
CA ARG A 14 -7.98 10.77 -1.84
C ARG A 14 -7.34 12.09 -1.40
N GLY A 15 -6.16 11.99 -0.79
CA GLY A 15 -5.45 13.12 -0.18
C GLY A 15 -4.87 12.79 1.20
N ASP A 16 -5.19 11.62 1.74
CA ASP A 16 -4.58 11.11 2.96
C ASP A 16 -3.22 10.45 2.64
N ASP A 17 -2.18 10.87 3.36
CA ASP A 17 -0.83 10.28 3.25
C ASP A 17 -0.79 8.82 3.73
N GLU A 18 -1.75 8.44 4.57
CA GLU A 18 -1.87 7.15 5.22
C GLU A 18 -2.93 6.23 4.58
N GLY A 19 -3.84 6.78 3.76
CA GLY A 19 -4.87 6.04 3.01
C GLY A 19 -6.11 5.66 3.83
N CYS A 20 -7.02 4.81 3.28
CA CYS A 20 -8.31 4.49 3.93
C CYS A 20 -8.20 3.66 5.23
N PHE A 21 -6.99 3.24 5.60
CA PHE A 21 -6.72 2.39 6.77
C PHE A 21 -5.78 3.06 7.79
N GLY A 22 -5.69 4.40 7.77
CA GLY A 22 -4.91 5.17 8.72
C GLY A 22 -3.46 4.72 8.81
N GLY A 23 -2.88 4.29 7.69
CA GLY A 23 -1.46 3.93 7.69
C GLY A 23 -1.21 2.67 8.51
N GLY A 24 -2.23 1.86 8.77
CA GLY A 24 -2.11 0.50 9.30
C GLY A 24 -1.62 -0.46 8.23
N ASN A 25 -0.69 -1.35 8.60
CA ASN A 25 -0.28 -2.52 7.79
C ASN A 25 -1.34 -3.64 7.84
N GLU A 26 -2.57 -3.35 8.29
CA GLU A 26 -3.58 -4.37 8.59
C GLU A 26 -4.17 -5.00 7.32
N VAL A 27 -4.09 -4.31 6.17
CA VAL A 27 -4.60 -4.81 4.90
C VAL A 27 -3.55 -5.60 4.11
N MET A 28 -2.27 -5.24 4.23
CA MET A 28 -1.15 -5.98 3.65
C MET A 28 -0.08 -6.09 4.72
N GLN A 29 -0.04 -7.24 5.40
CA GLN A 29 0.88 -7.48 6.49
C GLN A 29 2.33 -7.39 6.00
N GLY A 30 2.94 -6.23 6.22
CA GLY A 30 4.37 -6.06 6.20
C GLY A 30 4.91 -5.25 5.03
N ALA A 31 6.10 -4.69 5.27
CA ALA A 31 6.86 -4.04 4.25
C ALA A 31 7.54 -5.12 3.37
N PHE A 32 7.26 -5.08 2.07
CA PHE A 32 7.76 -5.99 1.05
C PHE A 32 9.25 -5.77 0.82
N GLU A 33 9.98 -6.84 0.53
CA GLU A 33 11.43 -6.78 0.24
C GLU A 33 11.73 -6.36 -1.21
N SER A 34 10.72 -6.32 -2.07
CA SER A 34 10.83 -5.86 -3.45
C SER A 34 9.64 -5.00 -3.86
N PHE A 35 9.91 -4.06 -4.78
CA PHE A 35 8.87 -3.24 -5.39
C PHE A 35 7.86 -4.09 -6.17
N GLU A 36 8.33 -5.12 -6.87
CA GLU A 36 7.48 -6.03 -7.64
C GLU A 36 6.46 -6.75 -6.74
N ALA A 37 6.88 -7.23 -5.56
CA ALA A 37 5.97 -7.86 -4.62
C ALA A 37 4.92 -6.87 -4.07
N ALA A 38 5.33 -5.62 -3.82
CA ALA A 38 4.40 -4.56 -3.42
C ALA A 38 3.41 -4.21 -4.55
N GLU A 39 3.87 -4.16 -5.80
CA GLU A 39 3.01 -3.90 -6.95
C GLU A 39 1.97 -4.99 -7.17
N GLN A 40 2.39 -6.25 -7.11
CA GLN A 40 1.46 -7.38 -7.23
C GLN A 40 0.41 -7.37 -6.11
N ALA A 41 0.79 -7.05 -4.88
CA ALA A 41 -0.14 -6.96 -3.77
C ALA A 41 -1.13 -5.79 -3.93
N GLY A 42 -0.65 -4.63 -4.38
CA GLY A 42 -1.47 -3.46 -4.72
C GLY A 42 -2.49 -3.76 -5.82
N LEU A 43 -2.03 -4.34 -6.93
CA LEU A 43 -2.89 -4.75 -8.05
C LEU A 43 -3.95 -5.76 -7.61
N HIS A 44 -3.55 -6.78 -6.85
CA HIS A 44 -4.47 -7.81 -6.39
C HIS A 44 -5.58 -7.23 -5.50
N TYR A 45 -5.21 -6.33 -4.58
CA TYR A 45 -6.17 -5.74 -3.66
C TYR A 45 -7.13 -4.74 -4.35
N CYS A 46 -6.62 -4.00 -5.32
CA CYS A 46 -7.40 -3.01 -6.08
C CYS A 46 -8.10 -3.59 -7.32
N ALA A 47 -7.98 -4.90 -7.60
CA ALA A 47 -8.57 -5.51 -8.78
C ALA A 47 -10.11 -5.50 -8.77
N ASP A 48 -10.71 -5.75 -7.59
CA ASP A 48 -12.15 -5.99 -7.45
C ASP A 48 -12.89 -4.83 -6.75
N LEU A 49 -12.17 -3.81 -6.29
CA LEU A 49 -12.71 -2.72 -5.46
C LEU A 49 -12.29 -1.37 -6.04
N PRO A 50 -13.09 -0.30 -5.87
CA PRO A 50 -12.79 1.06 -6.38
C PRO A 50 -11.72 1.77 -5.54
N TYR A 51 -10.71 1.02 -5.11
CA TYR A 51 -9.55 1.52 -4.40
C TYR A 51 -8.42 1.80 -5.39
N GLN A 52 -7.61 2.79 -5.08
CA GLN A 52 -6.33 3.05 -5.71
C GLN A 52 -5.21 2.75 -4.73
N TYR A 53 -4.02 2.49 -5.25
CA TYR A 53 -2.85 2.24 -4.42
C TYR A 53 -1.62 3.00 -4.93
N ARG A 54 -0.65 3.19 -4.02
CA ARG A 54 0.70 3.65 -4.32
C ARG A 54 1.69 2.85 -3.49
N ILE A 55 2.91 2.77 -3.98
CA ILE A 55 4.01 2.12 -3.28
C ILE A 55 4.90 3.21 -2.69
N VAL A 56 5.18 3.11 -1.41
CA VAL A 56 6.08 4.03 -0.69
C VAL A 56 7.29 3.26 -0.17
N HIS A 57 8.47 3.90 -0.16
CA HIS A 57 9.65 3.33 0.48
C HIS A 57 9.48 3.43 2.00
N ALA A 58 9.51 2.30 2.69
CA ALA A 58 9.35 2.21 4.14
C ALA A 58 10.68 2.39 4.92
N GLY A 59 11.78 2.72 4.23
CA GLY A 59 13.10 2.86 4.84
C GLY A 59 13.67 1.54 5.39
N PRO A 60 14.90 1.54 5.92
CA PRO A 60 15.42 0.43 6.71
C PRO A 60 14.75 0.44 8.10
N VAL A 61 14.18 -0.70 8.50
CA VAL A 61 13.65 -0.94 9.85
C VAL A 61 14.76 -1.38 10.79
#